data_AF-A0A7W3X8X4-F1
#
_entry.id   AF-A0A7W3X8X4-F1
#
_cell.length_a   1.000
_cell.length_b   1.000
_cell.length_c   1.000
_cell.angle_alpha   90.00
_cell.angle_beta   90.00
_cell.angle_gamma   90.00
#
_symmetry.space_group_name_H-M   'P 1'
#
loop_
_entity.id
_entity.type
_entity.pdbx_description
1 polymer ?
#
loop_
_entity_poly.entity_id
_entity_poly.type
_entity_poly.pdbx_seq_one_letter_code
_entity_poly.pdbx_strand_id
1 'polypeptide(L)'
;MHDSNISVKWLIHAFLIGLSVNACFSILTISQITFSLFPFFTLYFATSRFYQLYVSEADNEASVRPAWAAFFIGLFSYAAFIGALHPELGSNFISITITLILAIWLMYKMMFGDKHYSA
;
A
#
# COMPACT_ATOMS: atom_id res chain seq x y z
N MET A 1 13.46 26.32 -1.54
CA MET A 1 12.15 25.63 -1.54
C MET A 1 12.28 24.49 -2.52
N HIS A 2 12.34 23.26 -2.03
CA HIS A 2 12.48 22.07 -2.86
C HIS A 2 11.07 21.61 -3.19
N ASP A 3 10.64 21.72 -4.45
CA ASP A 3 9.36 21.16 -4.90
C ASP A 3 9.38 19.67 -4.60
N SER A 4 8.64 19.28 -3.57
CA SER A 4 8.77 17.96 -2.97
C SER A 4 7.89 16.97 -3.73
N ASN A 5 8.32 16.65 -4.95
CA ASN A 5 7.54 15.84 -5.87
C ASN A 5 7.43 14.39 -5.37
N ILE A 6 6.23 13.99 -4.96
CA ILE A 6 5.93 12.64 -4.48
C ILE A 6 6.14 11.65 -5.64
N SER A 7 7.06 10.71 -5.46
CA SER A 7 7.38 9.70 -6.47
C SER A 7 6.30 8.63 -6.52
N VAL A 8 5.49 8.67 -7.56
CA VAL A 8 4.44 7.67 -7.84
C VAL A 8 5.02 6.25 -7.90
N LYS A 9 6.28 6.11 -8.33
CA LYS A 9 6.98 4.82 -8.34
C LYS A 9 7.07 4.23 -6.93
N TRP A 10 7.39 5.03 -5.91
CA TRP A 10 7.42 4.58 -4.52
C TRP A 10 6.05 4.09 -4.07
N LEU A 11 4.99 4.85 -4.39
CA LEU A 11 3.62 4.52 -4.01
C LEU A 11 3.17 3.18 -4.58
N ILE A 12 3.38 2.97 -5.88
CA ILE A 12 2.96 1.74 -6.57
C ILE A 12 3.65 0.52 -5.95
N HIS A 13 4.98 0.60 -5.76
CA HIS A 13 5.72 -0.53 -5.21
C HIS A 13 5.36 -0.77 -3.74
N ALA A 14 5.23 0.28 -2.93
CA ALA A 14 4.80 0.13 -1.55
C ALA A 14 3.40 -0.50 -1.44
N PHE A 15 2.45 -0.08 -2.28
CA PHE A 15 1.13 -0.70 -2.38
C PHE A 15 1.21 -2.18 -2.75
N LEU A 16 1.98 -2.54 -3.78
CA LEU A 16 2.16 -3.93 -4.20
C LEU A 16 2.81 -4.78 -3.09
N ILE A 17 3.77 -4.24 -2.35
CA ILE A 17 4.38 -4.91 -1.20
C ILE A 17 3.31 -5.18 -0.15
N GLY A 18 2.54 -4.17 0.28
CA GLY A 18 1.49 -4.35 1.29
C GLY A 18 0.43 -5.37 0.87
N LEU A 19 -0.06 -5.27 -0.37
CA LEU A 19 -1.02 -6.20 -0.95
C LEU A 19 -0.48 -7.65 -0.93
N SER A 20 0.76 -7.83 -1.38
CA SER A 20 1.37 -9.16 -1.52
C SER A 20 1.76 -9.77 -0.17
N VAL A 21 2.18 -8.95 0.81
CA VAL A 21 2.43 -9.41 2.19
C VAL A 21 1.17 -10.00 2.78
N ASN A 22 0.03 -9.29 2.69
CA ASN A 22 -1.23 -9.80 3.21
C ASN A 22 -1.65 -11.08 2.49
N ALA A 23 -1.53 -11.11 1.16
CA ALA A 23 -1.84 -12.30 0.36
C ALA A 23 -0.98 -13.51 0.73
N CYS A 24 0.33 -13.34 0.90
CA CYS A 24 1.21 -14.42 1.36
C CYS A 24 0.79 -14.93 2.74
N PHE A 25 0.55 -14.02 3.69
CA PHE A 25 0.12 -14.39 5.04
C PHE A 25 -1.22 -15.14 5.03
N SER A 26 -2.18 -14.64 4.26
CA SER A 26 -3.52 -15.19 4.17
C SER A 26 -3.51 -16.59 3.53
N ILE A 27 -2.73 -16.80 2.46
CA ILE A 27 -2.53 -18.11 1.83
C ILE A 27 -1.95 -19.13 2.82
N LEU A 28 -1.07 -18.71 3.72
CA LEU A 28 -0.41 -19.60 4.68
C LEU A 28 -1.24 -19.88 5.93
N THR A 29 -2.26 -19.06 6.22
CA THR A 29 -2.98 -19.10 7.51
C THR A 29 -4.47 -19.40 7.40
N ILE A 30 -5.07 -19.14 6.23
CA ILE A 30 -6.52 -19.26 6.01
C ILE A 30 -6.78 -20.39 5.03
N SER A 31 -7.41 -21.47 5.51
CA SER A 31 -7.68 -22.69 4.73
C SER A 31 -8.57 -22.50 3.51
N GLN A 32 -9.42 -21.46 3.52
CA GLN A 32 -10.37 -21.13 2.48
C GLN A 32 -9.70 -20.50 1.25
N ILE A 33 -8.47 -19.99 1.41
CA ILE A 33 -7.76 -19.29 0.34
C ILE A 33 -6.93 -20.30 -0.44
N THR A 34 -7.18 -20.36 -1.75
CA THR A 34 -6.44 -21.23 -2.66
C THR A 34 -4.96 -20.84 -2.68
N PHE A 35 -4.10 -21.84 -2.53
CA PHE A 35 -2.67 -21.66 -2.63
C PHE A 35 -2.24 -21.09 -3.99
N SER A 36 -1.34 -20.12 -3.97
CA SER A 36 -0.78 -19.48 -5.16
C SER A 36 0.64 -18.99 -4.91
N LEU A 37 1.53 -19.22 -5.86
CA LEU A 37 2.91 -18.72 -5.81
C LEU A 37 3.05 -17.26 -6.24
N PHE A 38 2.03 -16.72 -6.93
CA PHE A 38 2.10 -15.38 -7.51
C PHE A 38 2.34 -14.28 -6.47
N PRO A 39 1.68 -14.25 -5.29
CA PRO A 39 1.94 -13.23 -4.28
C PRO A 39 3.39 -13.22 -3.76
N PHE A 40 4.03 -14.38 -3.68
CA PHE A 40 5.42 -14.49 -3.24
C PHE A 40 6.38 -13.89 -4.27
N PHE A 41 6.17 -14.20 -5.55
CA PHE A 41 6.96 -13.60 -6.63
C PHE A 41 6.72 -12.09 -6.73
N THR A 42 5.46 -11.64 -6.64
CA THR A 42 5.12 -10.22 -6.64
C THR A 42 5.79 -9.50 -5.48
N LEU A 43 5.76 -10.07 -4.28
CA LEU A 43 6.45 -9.51 -3.11
C LEU A 43 7.95 -9.40 -3.36
N TYR A 44 8.59 -10.48 -3.80
CA TYR A 44 10.03 -10.48 -4.09
C TYR A 44 10.42 -9.40 -5.10
N PHE A 45 9.72 -9.31 -6.23
CA PHE A 45 10.03 -8.32 -7.26
C PHE A 45 9.71 -6.89 -6.80
N ALA A 46 8.57 -6.68 -6.15
CA ALA A 46 8.16 -5.35 -5.66
C ALA A 46 9.13 -4.82 -4.61
N THR A 47 9.53 -5.65 -3.63
CA THR A 47 10.52 -5.26 -2.62
C THR A 47 11.90 -5.03 -3.24
N SER A 48 12.33 -5.89 -4.16
CA SER A 48 13.63 -5.70 -4.84
C SER A 48 13.69 -4.39 -5.60
N ARG A 49 12.63 -4.04 -6.34
CA ARG A 49 12.55 -2.78 -7.08
C ARG A 49 12.38 -1.58 -6.17
N PHE A 50 11.60 -1.70 -5.10
CA PHE A 50 11.48 -0.63 -4.11
C PHE A 50 12.82 -0.35 -3.41
N TYR A 51 13.61 -1.38 -3.09
CA TYR A 51 14.93 -1.21 -2.51
C TYR A 51 15.89 -0.49 -3.47
N GLN A 52 15.92 -0.90 -4.75
CA GLN A 52 16.73 -0.20 -5.77
C GLN A 52 16.30 1.26 -5.89
N LEU A 53 15.00 1.52 -5.89
CA LEU A 53 14.43 2.86 -5.98
C LEU A 53 14.81 3.72 -4.76
N TYR A 54 14.68 3.16 -3.57
CA TYR A 54 15.07 3.80 -2.30
C TYR A 54 16.54 4.21 -2.30
N VAL A 55 17.45 3.34 -2.76
CA VAL A 55 18.88 3.65 -2.86
C VAL A 55 19.16 4.69 -3.95
N SER A 56 18.48 4.62 -5.10
CA SER A 56 18.69 5.55 -6.21
C SER A 56 18.12 6.95 -5.97
N GLU A 57 17.10 7.06 -5.12
CA GLU A 57 16.39 8.30 -4.79
C GLU A 57 16.52 8.62 -3.30
N ALA A 58 17.75 8.54 -2.75
CA ALA A 58 18.01 8.66 -1.31
C ALA A 58 17.52 9.99 -0.70
N ASP A 59 17.46 11.08 -1.48
CA ASP A 59 17.03 12.41 -1.04
C ASP A 59 15.49 12.60 -1.10
N ASN A 60 14.71 11.55 -1.42
CA ASN A 60 13.26 11.64 -1.63
C ASN A 60 12.44 11.47 -0.34
N GLU A 61 12.74 12.28 0.67
CA GLU A 61 12.07 12.21 1.99
C GLU A 61 10.54 12.45 1.91
N ALA A 62 10.10 13.29 0.97
CA ALA A 62 8.70 13.65 0.81
C ALA A 62 7.82 12.45 0.39
N SER A 63 8.40 11.45 -0.27
CA SER A 63 7.71 10.24 -0.70
C SER A 63 7.56 9.19 0.40
N VAL A 64 8.34 9.28 1.48
CA VAL A 64 8.35 8.25 2.55
C VAL A 64 6.98 8.12 3.22
N ARG A 65 6.38 9.23 3.67
CA ARG A 65 5.07 9.18 4.35
C ARG A 65 3.94 8.69 3.41
N PRO A 66 3.80 9.23 2.17
CA PRO A 66 2.89 8.68 1.18
C PRO A 66 3.11 7.19 0.86
N ALA A 67 4.37 6.72 0.78
CA ALA A 67 4.68 5.32 0.52
C ALA A 67 4.19 4.41 1.65
N TRP A 68 4.36 4.80 2.92
CA TRP A 68 3.79 4.06 4.04
C TRP A 68 2.27 3.99 3.98
N ALA A 69 1.59 5.09 3.63
CA ALA A 69 0.15 5.06 3.41
C ALA A 69 -0.23 4.10 2.28
N ALA A 70 0.48 4.12 1.16
CA ALA A 70 0.25 3.20 0.04
C ALA A 70 0.45 1.73 0.44
N PHE A 71 1.48 1.42 1.24
CA PHE A 71 1.70 0.09 1.80
C PHE A 71 0.50 -0.38 2.63
N PHE A 72 0.03 0.42 3.58
CA PHE A 72 -1.11 0.05 4.41
C PHE A 72 -2.41 -0.01 3.60
N ILE A 73 -2.61 0.86 2.62
CA ILE A 73 -3.74 0.76 1.67
C ILE A 73 -3.71 -0.61 0.98
N GLY A 74 -2.57 -1.05 0.45
CA GLY A 74 -2.45 -2.37 -0.17
C GLY A 74 -2.74 -3.50 0.81
N LEU A 75 -2.14 -3.44 2.01
CA LEU A 75 -2.32 -4.42 3.07
C LEU A 75 -3.80 -4.58 3.45
N PHE A 76 -4.49 -3.49 3.77
CA PHE A 76 -5.89 -3.53 4.21
C PHE A 76 -6.87 -3.74 3.06
N SER A 77 -6.54 -3.34 1.83
CA SER A 77 -7.37 -3.62 0.65
C SER A 77 -7.50 -5.12 0.42
N TYR A 78 -6.41 -5.89 0.53
CA TYR A 78 -6.47 -7.34 0.39
C TYR A 78 -7.30 -7.98 1.51
N ALA A 79 -7.10 -7.55 2.76
CA ALA A 79 -7.92 -8.03 3.87
C ALA A 79 -9.41 -7.72 3.67
N ALA A 80 -9.74 -6.51 3.20
CA ALA A 80 -11.11 -6.11 2.93
C ALA A 80 -11.74 -6.94 1.80
N PHE A 81 -10.96 -7.22 0.75
CA PHE A 81 -11.35 -8.06 -0.37
C PHE A 81 -11.63 -9.50 0.05
N ILE A 82 -10.73 -10.12 0.82
CA ILE A 82 -10.93 -11.47 1.33
C ILE A 82 -12.16 -11.54 2.24
N GLY A 83 -12.33 -10.60 3.17
CA GLY A 83 -13.51 -10.59 4.04
C GLY A 83 -14.83 -10.31 3.28
N ALA A 84 -14.77 -9.68 2.09
CA ALA A 84 -15.94 -9.54 1.22
C ALA A 84 -16.26 -10.85 0.48
N LEU A 85 -15.24 -11.58 0.03
CA LEU A 85 -15.40 -12.86 -0.67
C LEU A 85 -15.77 -14.01 0.27
N HIS A 86 -15.31 -13.94 1.52
CA HIS A 86 -15.48 -14.96 2.55
C HIS A 86 -16.10 -14.35 3.83
N PRO A 87 -17.40 -14.00 3.82
CA PRO A 87 -18.07 -13.38 4.97
C PRO A 87 -18.00 -14.23 6.26
N GLU A 88 -17.80 -15.53 6.13
CA GLU A 88 -17.58 -16.47 7.23
C GLU A 88 -16.31 -16.20 8.05
N LEU A 89 -15.33 -15.48 7.49
CA LEU A 89 -14.10 -15.06 8.18
C LEU A 89 -14.32 -13.86 9.11
N GLY A 90 -15.53 -13.29 9.11
CA GLY A 90 -15.90 -12.14 9.92
C GLY A 90 -15.97 -10.84 9.11
N SER A 91 -16.27 -9.75 9.82
CA SER A 91 -16.50 -8.45 9.20
C SER A 91 -15.23 -7.86 8.59
N ASN A 92 -15.34 -7.35 7.35
CA ASN A 92 -14.31 -6.59 6.68
C ASN A 92 -14.34 -5.07 7.01
N PHE A 93 -15.25 -4.63 7.89
CA PHE A 93 -15.51 -3.22 8.17
C PHE A 93 -14.25 -2.44 8.55
N ILE A 94 -13.46 -2.97 9.49
CA ILE A 94 -12.22 -2.31 9.94
C ILE A 94 -11.24 -2.14 8.78
N SER A 95 -11.02 -3.20 8.00
CA SER A 95 -10.09 -3.18 6.87
C SER A 95 -10.52 -2.17 5.80
N ILE A 96 -11.81 -2.12 5.44
CA ILE A 96 -12.29 -1.17 4.43
C ILE A 96 -12.28 0.28 4.95
N THR A 97 -12.61 0.51 6.23
CA THR A 97 -12.56 1.84 6.84
C THR A 97 -11.13 2.39 6.85
N ILE A 98 -10.15 1.61 7.27
CA ILE A 98 -8.74 2.05 7.28
C ILE A 98 -8.27 2.33 5.85
N THR A 99 -8.58 1.44 4.91
CA THR A 99 -8.25 1.62 3.49
C THR A 99 -8.81 2.94 2.95
N LEU A 100 -10.08 3.23 3.24
CA LEU A 100 -10.75 4.44 2.77
C LEU A 100 -10.14 5.71 3.36
N ILE A 101 -9.91 5.74 4.68
CA ILE A 101 -9.31 6.91 5.36
C ILE A 101 -7.92 7.20 4.77
N LEU A 102 -7.09 6.18 4.61
CA LEU A 102 -5.74 6.33 4.05
C LEU A 102 -5.77 6.72 2.57
N ALA A 103 -6.69 6.15 1.78
CA ALA A 103 -6.83 6.50 0.37
C ALA A 103 -7.27 7.96 0.19
N ILE A 104 -8.25 8.42 0.97
CA ILE A 104 -8.69 9.82 0.96
C ILE A 104 -7.54 10.74 1.35
N TRP A 105 -6.80 10.41 2.41
CA TRP A 105 -5.65 11.20 2.84
C TRP A 105 -4.54 11.25 1.77
N LEU A 106 -4.21 10.11 1.16
CA LEU A 106 -3.18 10.02 0.12
C LEU A 106 -3.60 10.81 -1.12
N MET A 107 -4.86 10.70 -1.56
CA MET A 107 -5.40 11.51 -2.67
C MET A 107 -5.35 12.99 -2.35
N TYR A 108 -5.80 13.41 -1.16
CA TYR A 108 -5.74 14.80 -0.73
C TYR A 108 -4.31 15.33 -0.75
N LYS A 109 -3.35 14.54 -0.21
CA LYS A 109 -1.95 14.92 -0.20
C LYS A 109 -1.34 15.01 -1.61
N MET A 110 -1.71 14.13 -2.54
CA MET A 110 -1.25 14.23 -3.93
C MET A 110 -1.86 15.42 -4.68
N MET A 111 -3.12 15.78 -4.39
CA MET A 111 -3.83 16.85 -5.09
C MET A 111 -3.52 18.25 -4.52
N PHE A 112 -3.29 18.37 -3.22
CA PHE A 112 -3.20 19.65 -2.50
C PHE A 112 -1.91 19.84 -1.71
N GLY A 113 -0.97 18.88 -1.77
CA GLY A 113 0.17 18.74 -0.88
C GLY A 113 1.22 19.85 -0.83
N ASP A 114 1.10 20.92 -1.62
CA ASP A 114 2.01 22.08 -1.59
C ASP A 114 1.28 23.44 -1.75
N LYS A 115 -0.03 23.52 -1.50
CA LYS A 115 -0.71 24.82 -1.37
C LYS A 115 -0.66 25.28 0.09
N HIS A 116 0.44 25.92 0.47
CA HIS A 116 0.39 26.86 1.59
C HIS A 116 -0.63 27.94 1.23
N TYR A 117 -1.81 27.90 1.83
CA TYR A 117 -2.71 29.05 1.84
C TYR A 117 -2.01 30.15 2.66
N SER A 118 -1.29 31.03 1.97
CA SER A 118 -0.91 32.31 2.54
C SER A 118 -2.18 33.14 2.60
N ALA A 119 -2.79 33.20 3.78
CA ALA A 119 -3.78 34.21 4.13
C ALA A 119 -3.08 35.53 4.43
#